data_AF-A0A812KHV3-F1
#
_entry.id   AF-A0A812KHV3-F1
#
_cell.length_a   1.000
_cell.length_b   1.000
_cell.length_c   1.000
_cell.angle_alpha   90.00
_cell.angle_beta   90.00
_cell.angle_gamma   90.00
#
_symmetry.space_group_name_H-M   'P 1'
#
loop_
_entity.id
_entity.type
_entity.pdbx_description
1 polymer ?
#
loop_
_entity_poly.entity_id
_entity_poly.type
_entity_poly.pdbx_seq_one_letter_code
_entity_poly.pdbx_strand_id
1 'polypeptide(L)'
;MQAEGISKVAAPVAGLQEVNLRPMQVAYNLHLVSLNVLSMFETDAPKGRKQRVPQAGMLVAGKKDVLREQFSRAQIWAAGLQETRLPASGVLPDRDFYILNTAATVQVEAPRLSITILVARCPRYLGEGQEAREFWDSRAQEVCNRPEQSELIAMIDSNSHVGSVHTEAVGGLDPEEENEAGALFHTFLLRTGLMAPSTFPEYHTGQSWTWVSARGDDARYRLDFVCIPQSWADFNISSRVWTEFEALQARDDHYPVWAQAVFGRAAPVQGFTDSFNRLGLPHWTVDVDSHRDQVYHRILRDKLMASFATVRADLQAGQMPGIGVESISLMVRSFQVWVWAELHDHLTAAAHIAEATNFKRDEKIDRFVEEHSLSEAARCRLVELRVRRKAEQDEDLQKLAQHLCICADRSFTAISLVKKVVQGRIDDFPDMTRAVAIAERFQLDEASLRKLRDIVEKRAEDLAVVLAHLEEVLAAAYSPSATLVKVAPTLLSGELLAPEEIEVLKLEARQQARKEELKRKAQKKQKKEKKEKKAKKKKSSSGSESSDSSGSSSSSSSKKKRKQKEKKAKKAKKKDKKSKKDKKSK
;
A
#
# COMPACT_ATOMS: atom_id res chain seq x y z
N MET A 1 -31.12 6.86 -66.71
CA MET A 1 -30.83 6.52 -65.31
C MET A 1 -29.41 6.95 -65.02
N GLN A 2 -29.24 8.14 -64.45
CA GLN A 2 -27.94 8.64 -63.99
C GLN A 2 -27.85 8.37 -62.49
N ALA A 3 -26.75 7.75 -62.06
CA ALA A 3 -26.48 7.42 -60.68
C ALA A 3 -26.16 8.72 -59.90
N GLU A 4 -27.00 9.06 -58.93
CA GLU A 4 -26.78 10.17 -58.02
C GLU A 4 -25.58 9.89 -57.10
N GLY A 5 -24.75 10.92 -56.94
CA GLY A 5 -23.48 10.86 -56.23
C GLY A 5 -23.65 10.62 -54.73
N ILE A 6 -22.95 9.61 -54.22
CA ILE A 6 -22.78 9.36 -52.80
C ILE A 6 -21.87 10.46 -52.22
N SER A 7 -22.42 11.36 -51.41
CA SER A 7 -21.63 12.35 -50.70
C SER A 7 -20.70 11.65 -49.70
N LYS A 8 -19.40 11.94 -49.75
CA LYS A 8 -18.43 11.49 -48.74
C LYS A 8 -18.87 11.99 -47.35
N VAL A 9 -19.38 11.09 -46.52
CA VAL A 9 -19.62 11.37 -45.10
C VAL A 9 -18.26 11.38 -44.40
N ALA A 10 -17.85 12.53 -43.85
CA ALA A 10 -16.65 12.64 -43.04
C ALA A 10 -16.82 11.79 -41.76
N ALA A 11 -15.81 10.99 -41.43
CA ALA A 11 -15.84 10.15 -40.24
C ALA A 11 -15.97 11.03 -38.97
N PRO A 12 -16.80 10.64 -37.98
CA PRO A 12 -16.95 11.40 -36.75
C PRO A 12 -15.64 11.40 -35.95
N VAL A 13 -15.07 12.59 -35.73
CA VAL A 13 -13.88 12.78 -34.88
C VAL A 13 -14.35 12.89 -33.43
N ALA A 14 -14.40 11.76 -32.72
CA ALA A 14 -14.82 11.75 -31.33
C ALA A 14 -13.75 12.37 -30.41
N GLY A 15 -14.02 13.58 -29.90
CA GLY A 15 -13.54 14.05 -28.60
C GLY A 15 -12.08 14.45 -28.45
N LEU A 16 -11.33 14.72 -29.53
CA LEU A 16 -10.01 15.34 -29.42
C LEU A 16 -10.20 16.85 -29.26
N GLN A 17 -9.92 17.38 -28.07
CA GLN A 17 -9.88 18.82 -27.86
C GLN A 17 -8.42 19.27 -27.87
N GLU A 18 -8.09 20.18 -28.77
CA GLU A 18 -6.81 20.85 -28.76
C GLU A 18 -6.78 21.83 -27.59
N VAL A 19 -5.95 21.54 -26.59
CA VAL A 19 -5.79 22.38 -25.41
C VAL A 19 -4.55 23.23 -25.62
N ASN A 20 -4.76 24.53 -25.80
CA ASN A 20 -3.68 25.51 -25.86
C ASN A 20 -3.29 25.95 -24.45
N LEU A 21 -2.11 25.54 -23.99
CA LEU A 21 -1.59 25.99 -22.70
C LEU A 21 -0.97 27.39 -22.83
N ARG A 22 -1.29 28.28 -21.89
CA ARG A 22 -0.66 29.62 -21.83
C ARG A 22 0.84 29.50 -21.52
N PRO A 23 1.68 30.43 -21.97
CA PRO A 23 3.07 30.50 -21.51
C PRO A 23 3.14 30.60 -19.99
N MET A 24 4.03 29.85 -19.36
CA MET A 24 4.25 29.90 -17.91
C MET A 24 5.69 29.53 -17.61
N GLN A 25 6.27 30.16 -16.58
CA GLN A 25 7.52 29.70 -15.99
C GLN A 25 7.22 28.55 -15.03
N VAL A 26 7.85 27.40 -15.27
CA VAL A 26 7.73 26.22 -14.41
C VAL A 26 9.07 25.98 -13.75
N ALA A 27 9.04 25.77 -12.43
CA ALA A 27 10.18 25.28 -11.69
C ALA A 27 10.05 23.76 -11.51
N TYR A 28 11.14 23.05 -11.73
CA TYR A 28 11.28 21.62 -11.52
C TYR A 28 12.27 21.37 -10.39
N ASN A 29 11.97 20.39 -9.55
CA ASN A 29 12.88 19.84 -8.55
C ASN A 29 12.89 18.32 -8.72
N LEU A 30 13.84 17.81 -9.50
CA LEU A 30 13.93 16.39 -9.82
C LEU A 30 14.92 15.71 -8.89
N HIS A 31 14.46 14.68 -8.19
CA HIS A 31 15.29 13.79 -7.39
C HIS A 31 15.43 12.45 -8.12
N LEU A 32 16.66 12.06 -8.42
CA LEU A 32 17.02 10.94 -9.28
C LEU A 32 17.90 9.95 -8.50
N VAL A 33 17.71 8.65 -8.74
CA VAL A 33 18.53 7.59 -8.13
C VAL A 33 18.95 6.56 -9.16
N SER A 34 20.23 6.22 -9.23
CA SER A 34 20.72 5.01 -9.89
C SER A 34 21.14 3.99 -8.84
N LEU A 35 20.72 2.73 -8.96
CA LEU A 35 21.05 1.67 -8.00
C LEU A 35 21.10 0.30 -8.67
N ASN A 36 22.28 -0.30 -8.76
CA ASN A 36 22.37 -1.74 -8.96
C ASN A 36 21.84 -2.46 -7.71
N VAL A 37 20.68 -3.11 -7.85
CA VAL A 37 19.98 -3.72 -6.71
C VAL A 37 20.39 -5.19 -6.50
N LEU A 38 21.24 -5.74 -7.38
CA LEU A 38 21.70 -7.13 -7.51
C LEU A 38 20.63 -8.18 -7.74
N SER A 39 19.57 -8.13 -6.95
CA SER A 39 18.39 -8.95 -7.11
C SER A 39 17.23 -8.35 -6.33
N MET A 40 16.07 -8.27 -6.97
CA MET A 40 14.79 -7.99 -6.31
C MET A 40 14.17 -9.26 -5.71
N PHE A 41 14.74 -10.44 -5.99
CA PHE A 41 14.32 -11.73 -5.44
C PHE A 41 15.49 -12.48 -4.78
N GLU A 42 15.34 -12.87 -3.53
CA GLU A 42 16.19 -13.91 -2.95
C GLU A 42 15.65 -15.28 -3.39
N THR A 43 16.47 -16.05 -4.11
CA THR A 43 16.09 -17.41 -4.55
C THR A 43 15.82 -18.34 -3.36
N ASP A 44 16.47 -18.06 -2.24
CA ASP A 44 16.50 -18.88 -1.02
C ASP A 44 15.50 -18.36 0.04
N ALA A 45 14.84 -17.22 -0.21
CA ALA A 45 13.77 -16.76 0.67
C ALA A 45 12.63 -17.80 0.65
N PRO A 46 12.15 -18.25 1.83
CA PRO A 46 11.16 -19.34 1.91
C PRO A 46 9.92 -19.01 1.07
N LYS A 47 9.76 -19.78 -0.02
CA LYS A 47 8.71 -19.53 -1.01
C LYS A 47 7.38 -20.02 -0.48
N GLY A 48 6.41 -19.11 -0.45
CA GLY A 48 5.01 -19.42 -0.14
C GLY A 48 4.61 -19.26 1.32
N ARG A 49 3.31 -19.06 1.54
CA ARG A 49 2.69 -18.90 2.88
C ARG A 49 2.92 -20.11 3.80
N LYS A 50 3.18 -21.29 3.22
CA LYS A 50 3.26 -22.59 3.92
C LYS A 50 4.56 -22.83 4.68
N GLN A 51 5.67 -22.17 4.30
CA GLN A 51 6.95 -22.27 5.02
C GLN A 51 7.17 -21.15 6.05
N ARG A 52 6.20 -20.23 6.20
CA ARG A 52 6.29 -19.18 7.21
C ARG A 52 6.01 -19.79 8.58
N VAL A 53 6.95 -19.66 9.51
CA VAL A 53 6.79 -20.08 10.90
C VAL A 53 5.57 -19.35 11.48
N PRO A 54 4.46 -20.04 11.84
CA PRO A 54 3.21 -19.39 12.26
C PRO A 54 3.34 -18.57 13.55
N GLN A 55 4.41 -18.80 14.32
CA GLN A 55 4.66 -18.17 15.62
C GLN A 55 5.35 -16.80 15.53
N ALA A 56 5.93 -16.41 14.38
CA ALA A 56 6.50 -15.09 14.19
C ALA A 56 5.45 -14.13 13.60
N GLY A 57 4.60 -13.57 14.46
CA GLY A 57 3.48 -12.68 14.08
C GLY A 57 3.86 -11.32 13.49
N MET A 58 5.11 -11.12 13.04
CA MET A 58 5.57 -9.88 12.41
C MET A 58 5.77 -10.10 10.91
N LEU A 59 5.05 -9.33 10.08
CA LEU A 59 5.31 -9.28 8.65
C LEU A 59 6.62 -8.52 8.42
N VAL A 60 7.68 -9.22 8.02
CA VAL A 60 8.91 -8.57 7.55
C VAL A 60 8.60 -7.91 6.20
N ALA A 61 8.87 -6.61 6.09
CA ALA A 61 8.70 -5.88 4.84
C ALA A 61 9.58 -6.51 3.75
N GLY A 62 9.04 -6.70 2.55
CA GLY A 62 9.84 -7.19 1.43
C GLY A 62 10.80 -6.10 0.94
N LYS A 63 11.91 -6.48 0.31
CA LYS A 63 12.89 -5.55 -0.29
C LYS A 63 12.23 -4.43 -1.09
N LYS A 64 11.30 -4.76 -1.97
CA LYS A 64 10.52 -3.77 -2.73
C LYS A 64 9.81 -2.73 -1.85
N ASP A 65 9.21 -3.16 -0.74
CA ASP A 65 8.49 -2.26 0.17
C ASP A 65 9.45 -1.31 0.89
N VAL A 66 10.61 -1.80 1.31
CA VAL A 66 11.67 -1.01 1.95
C VAL A 66 12.28 0.01 0.97
N LEU A 67 12.59 -0.40 -0.26
CA LEU A 67 13.05 0.53 -1.31
C LEU A 67 12.00 1.61 -1.57
N ARG A 68 10.73 1.23 -1.74
CA ARG A 68 9.62 2.17 -1.99
C ARG A 68 9.45 3.18 -0.86
N GLU A 69 9.48 2.72 0.40
CA GLU A 69 9.35 3.59 1.56
C GLU A 69 10.48 4.62 1.60
N GLN A 70 11.72 4.19 1.36
CA GLN A 70 12.88 5.08 1.33
C GLN A 70 12.79 6.08 0.16
N PHE A 71 12.43 5.63 -1.04
CA PHE A 71 12.25 6.49 -2.21
C PHE A 71 11.14 7.52 -2.00
N SER A 72 10.01 7.10 -1.42
CA SER A 72 8.91 8.00 -1.09
C SER A 72 9.32 9.01 -0.02
N ARG A 73 10.02 8.59 1.04
CA ARG A 73 10.52 9.49 2.08
C ARG A 73 11.49 10.54 1.54
N ALA A 74 12.38 10.14 0.63
CA ALA A 74 13.34 11.03 -0.03
C ALA A 74 12.76 11.79 -1.23
N GLN A 75 11.45 11.69 -1.48
CA GLN A 75 10.76 12.34 -2.59
C GLN A 75 11.38 12.03 -3.97
N ILE A 76 11.91 10.82 -4.16
CA ILE A 76 12.52 10.42 -5.42
C ILE A 76 11.47 10.46 -6.54
N TRP A 77 11.81 11.16 -7.63
CA TRP A 77 10.98 11.30 -8.81
C TRP A 77 11.18 10.11 -9.76
N ALA A 78 12.44 9.74 -10.05
CA ALA A 78 12.77 8.57 -10.85
C ALA A 78 13.93 7.78 -10.23
N ALA A 79 13.83 6.46 -10.26
CA ALA A 79 14.89 5.54 -9.84
C ALA A 79 15.15 4.48 -10.92
N GLY A 80 16.38 4.40 -11.40
CA GLY A 80 16.87 3.37 -12.30
C GLY A 80 17.48 2.23 -11.50
N LEU A 81 16.91 1.04 -11.62
CA LEU A 81 17.33 -0.17 -10.92
C LEU A 81 17.97 -1.15 -11.90
N GLN A 82 19.25 -1.44 -11.72
CA GLN A 82 20.01 -2.41 -12.52
C GLN A 82 20.08 -3.76 -11.81
N GLU A 83 20.32 -4.83 -12.57
CA GLU A 83 20.45 -6.21 -12.06
C GLU A 83 19.27 -6.65 -11.18
N THR A 84 18.04 -6.39 -11.60
CA THR A 84 16.87 -6.74 -10.77
C THR A 84 16.62 -8.26 -10.68
N ARG A 85 17.16 -9.04 -11.63
CA ARG A 85 16.97 -10.49 -11.78
C ARG A 85 15.49 -10.94 -11.73
N LEU A 86 14.60 -10.06 -12.17
CA LEU A 86 13.17 -10.37 -12.28
C LEU A 86 12.96 -11.36 -13.46
N PRO A 87 12.17 -12.42 -13.29
CA PRO A 87 12.04 -13.49 -14.29
C PRO A 87 11.14 -13.13 -15.49
N ALA A 88 10.44 -11.99 -15.45
CA ALA A 88 9.51 -11.60 -16.49
C ALA A 88 9.47 -10.09 -16.69
N SER A 89 9.55 -9.71 -17.96
CA SER A 89 9.16 -8.42 -18.52
C SER A 89 7.74 -8.02 -18.10
N GLY A 90 7.55 -6.83 -17.53
CA GLY A 90 6.19 -6.31 -17.26
C GLY A 90 6.11 -5.04 -16.43
N VAL A 91 4.99 -4.32 -16.57
CA VAL A 91 4.66 -3.22 -15.66
C VAL A 91 4.16 -3.82 -14.35
N LEU A 92 4.84 -3.53 -13.25
CA LEU A 92 4.37 -3.94 -11.92
C LEU A 92 3.51 -2.81 -11.36
N PRO A 93 2.17 -3.01 -11.22
CA PRO A 93 1.32 -1.97 -10.68
C PRO A 93 1.71 -1.70 -9.22
N ASP A 94 2.03 -0.45 -8.93
CA ASP A 94 2.21 0.07 -7.58
C ASP A 94 1.35 1.33 -7.41
N ARG A 95 1.03 1.67 -6.15
CA ARG A 95 0.19 2.83 -5.85
C ARG A 95 0.96 4.14 -6.08
N ASP A 96 2.24 4.13 -5.74
CA ASP A 96 3.04 5.34 -5.62
C ASP A 96 4.03 5.49 -6.80
N PHE A 97 4.35 4.39 -7.50
CA PHE A 97 5.27 4.36 -8.64
C PHE A 97 4.71 3.60 -9.84
N TYR A 98 5.06 4.07 -11.03
CA TYR A 98 5.04 3.28 -12.25
C TYR A 98 6.35 2.49 -12.33
N ILE A 99 6.27 1.17 -12.25
CA ILE A 99 7.43 0.28 -12.32
C ILE A 99 7.45 -0.39 -13.68
N LEU A 100 8.44 -0.05 -14.50
CA LEU A 100 8.63 -0.57 -15.85
C LEU A 100 9.80 -1.54 -15.83
N ASN A 101 9.54 -2.84 -15.94
CA ASN A 101 10.58 -3.87 -15.96
C ASN A 101 10.72 -4.41 -17.39
N THR A 102 11.45 -3.70 -18.27
CA THR A 102 11.81 -4.17 -19.63
C THR A 102 12.60 -3.20 -20.48
N ALA A 103 12.56 -1.90 -20.21
CA ALA A 103 13.08 -0.92 -21.14
C ALA A 103 14.38 -0.32 -20.61
N ALA A 104 15.42 -0.35 -21.44
CA ALA A 104 16.59 0.50 -21.24
C ALA A 104 16.17 1.97 -21.38
N THR A 105 15.25 2.32 -22.29
CA THR A 105 14.85 3.72 -22.53
C THR A 105 13.35 3.93 -22.40
N VAL A 106 12.93 4.97 -21.69
CA VAL A 106 11.52 5.34 -21.48
C VAL A 106 11.31 6.82 -21.81
N GLN A 107 10.27 7.12 -22.58
CA GLN A 107 9.85 8.49 -22.84
C GLN A 107 8.81 8.92 -21.80
N VAL A 108 9.07 10.04 -21.13
CA VAL A 108 8.17 10.69 -20.18
C VAL A 108 7.68 11.98 -20.81
N GLU A 109 6.41 11.98 -21.23
CA GLU A 109 5.73 13.15 -21.77
C GLU A 109 4.75 13.75 -20.77
N ALA A 110 4.88 15.05 -20.58
CA ALA A 110 4.01 15.89 -19.79
C ALA A 110 3.87 17.25 -20.50
N PRO A 111 2.70 17.92 -20.53
CA PRO A 111 2.46 19.23 -21.15
C PRO A 111 3.50 20.35 -21.03
N ARG A 112 4.53 20.24 -20.18
CA ARG A 112 5.65 21.19 -20.09
C ARG A 112 7.01 20.52 -19.85
N LEU A 113 7.07 19.19 -19.93
CA LEU A 113 8.24 18.38 -19.61
C LEU A 113 8.29 17.17 -20.55
N SER A 114 9.29 17.12 -21.41
CA SER A 114 9.61 15.97 -22.26
C SER A 114 11.00 15.48 -21.85
N ILE A 115 11.06 14.28 -21.28
CA ILE A 115 12.30 13.67 -20.80
C ILE A 115 12.38 12.22 -21.29
N THR A 116 13.51 11.87 -21.88
CA THR A 116 13.92 10.50 -22.15
C THR A 116 14.78 10.02 -20.99
N ILE A 117 14.39 8.90 -20.39
CA ILE A 117 15.13 8.28 -19.30
C ILE A 117 15.76 6.99 -19.82
N LEU A 118 17.09 6.92 -19.78
CA LEU A 118 17.87 5.71 -20.01
C LEU A 118 18.25 5.07 -18.67
N VAL A 119 18.00 3.78 -18.50
CA VAL A 119 18.56 2.96 -17.43
C VAL A 119 19.41 1.88 -18.08
N ALA A 120 20.69 1.86 -17.76
CA ALA A 120 21.65 0.99 -18.43
C ALA A 120 22.57 0.29 -17.44
N ARG A 121 22.95 -0.93 -17.79
CA ARG A 121 24.02 -1.68 -17.15
C ARG A 121 24.99 -2.14 -18.22
N CYS A 122 26.21 -1.63 -18.21
CA CYS A 122 27.25 -2.10 -19.11
C CYS A 122 27.67 -3.52 -18.69
N PRO A 123 27.95 -4.43 -19.64
CA PRO A 123 28.57 -5.71 -19.33
C PRO A 123 29.87 -5.53 -18.55
N ARG A 124 30.17 -6.48 -17.65
CA ARG A 124 31.45 -6.46 -16.94
C ARG A 124 32.60 -6.57 -17.93
N TYR A 125 33.59 -5.70 -17.78
CA TYR A 125 34.79 -5.72 -18.61
C TYR A 125 35.64 -6.97 -18.28
N LEU A 126 35.72 -7.91 -19.23
CA LEU A 126 36.50 -9.15 -19.12
C LEU A 126 37.76 -9.17 -20.01
N GLY A 127 38.08 -8.08 -20.71
CA GLY A 127 39.18 -8.06 -21.68
C GLY A 127 38.92 -7.12 -22.85
N GLU A 128 38.80 -7.64 -24.07
CA GLU A 128 38.96 -6.90 -25.35
C GLU A 128 37.98 -5.74 -25.65
N GLY A 129 37.16 -5.29 -24.69
CA GLY A 129 36.35 -4.06 -24.78
C GLY A 129 35.23 -4.05 -25.83
N GLN A 130 35.17 -5.05 -26.71
CA GLN A 130 34.23 -5.11 -27.83
C GLN A 130 32.78 -5.12 -27.37
N GLU A 131 32.42 -5.92 -26.38
CA GLU A 131 31.06 -5.97 -25.83
C GLU A 131 30.63 -4.61 -25.25
N ALA A 132 31.53 -3.93 -24.54
CA ALA A 132 31.26 -2.60 -24.00
C ALA A 132 31.09 -1.56 -25.11
N ARG A 133 31.90 -1.65 -26.18
CA ARG A 133 31.80 -0.75 -27.35
C ARG A 133 30.47 -0.93 -28.07
N GLU A 134 30.12 -2.16 -28.41
CA GLU A 134 28.84 -2.49 -29.04
C GLU A 134 27.65 -2.08 -28.17
N PHE A 135 27.76 -2.26 -26.85
CA PHE A 135 26.75 -1.82 -25.90
C PHE A 135 26.55 -0.29 -25.94
N TRP A 136 27.63 0.49 -25.79
CA TRP A 136 27.53 1.95 -25.76
C TRP A 136 27.14 2.55 -27.11
N ASP A 137 27.58 1.96 -28.22
CA ASP A 137 27.15 2.36 -29.57
C ASP A 137 25.66 2.10 -29.77
N SER A 138 25.18 0.92 -29.34
CA SER A 138 23.75 0.59 -29.39
C SER A 138 22.91 1.56 -28.56
N ARG A 139 23.34 1.88 -27.33
CA ARG A 139 22.65 2.84 -26.46
C ARG A 139 22.66 4.25 -27.03
N ALA A 140 23.79 4.71 -27.59
CA ALA A 140 23.87 5.99 -28.27
C ALA A 140 22.88 6.07 -29.44
N GLN A 141 22.82 5.02 -30.28
CA GLN A 141 21.90 4.97 -31.42
C GLN A 141 20.43 4.96 -30.98
N GLU A 142 20.11 4.26 -29.89
CA GLU A 142 18.77 4.20 -29.32
C GLU A 142 18.29 5.59 -28.87
N VAL A 143 19.10 6.31 -28.09
CA VAL A 143 18.71 7.63 -27.57
C VAL A 143 18.80 8.75 -28.62
N CYS A 144 19.48 8.52 -29.75
CA CYS A 144 19.44 9.44 -30.90
C CYS A 144 18.06 9.51 -31.55
N ASN A 145 17.23 8.49 -31.40
CA ASN A 145 15.87 8.45 -31.96
C ASN A 145 14.81 9.11 -31.06
N ARG A 146 15.23 9.73 -29.95
CA ARG A 146 14.31 10.40 -29.02
C ARG A 146 13.66 11.64 -29.66
N PRO A 147 12.52 12.12 -29.15
CA PRO A 147 11.93 13.38 -29.61
C PRO A 147 12.92 14.54 -29.47
N GLU A 148 12.97 15.42 -30.47
CA GLU A 148 13.97 16.51 -30.54
C GLU A 148 13.94 17.44 -29.32
N GLN A 149 12.76 17.66 -28.73
CA GLN A 149 12.57 18.50 -27.53
C GLN A 149 12.78 17.74 -26.21
N SER A 150 13.12 16.45 -26.28
CA SER A 150 13.27 15.59 -25.11
C SER A 150 14.69 15.65 -24.56
N GLU A 151 14.81 16.05 -23.30
CA GLU A 151 16.07 16.01 -22.55
C GLU A 151 16.39 14.56 -22.17
N LEU A 152 17.68 14.20 -22.16
CA LEU A 152 18.12 12.85 -21.79
C LEU A 152 18.62 12.83 -20.35
N ILE A 153 18.11 11.89 -19.55
CA ILE A 153 18.66 11.52 -18.23
C ILE A 153 19.10 10.06 -18.32
N ALA A 154 20.26 9.71 -17.78
CA ALA A 154 20.72 8.33 -17.72
C ALA A 154 21.01 7.88 -16.29
N MET A 155 20.61 6.66 -15.93
CA MET A 155 20.87 6.03 -14.64
C MET A 155 21.61 4.73 -14.92
N ILE A 156 22.91 4.72 -14.62
CA ILE A 156 23.87 3.82 -15.21
C ILE A 156 24.61 3.06 -14.11
N ASP A 157 24.82 1.76 -14.33
CA ASP A 157 25.97 1.00 -13.82
C ASP A 157 26.92 0.82 -15.02
N SER A 158 28.05 1.52 -15.01
CA SER A 158 28.95 1.58 -16.17
C SER A 158 29.92 0.41 -16.22
N ASN A 159 30.07 -0.34 -15.12
CA ASN A 159 31.13 -1.34 -14.92
C ASN A 159 32.50 -0.87 -15.43
N SER A 160 32.81 0.42 -15.26
CA SER A 160 33.99 1.07 -15.80
C SER A 160 34.53 2.15 -14.87
N HIS A 161 35.80 2.51 -15.05
CA HIS A 161 36.47 3.53 -14.24
C HIS A 161 36.64 4.79 -15.07
N VAL A 162 36.35 5.95 -14.47
CA VAL A 162 36.49 7.27 -15.12
C VAL A 162 37.06 8.29 -14.13
N GLY A 163 37.58 9.38 -14.67
CA GLY A 163 37.98 10.54 -13.89
C GLY A 163 39.43 10.97 -14.09
N SER A 164 40.34 10.13 -14.59
CA SER A 164 41.70 10.61 -14.90
C SER A 164 41.79 11.47 -16.18
N VAL A 165 40.78 11.38 -17.04
CA VAL A 165 40.57 12.26 -18.20
C VAL A 165 39.38 13.17 -17.92
N HIS A 166 39.61 14.49 -17.89
CA HIS A 166 38.58 15.48 -17.57
C HIS A 166 37.99 16.13 -18.82
N THR A 167 36.67 16.29 -18.83
CA THR A 167 35.91 17.02 -19.85
C THR A 167 34.67 17.69 -19.21
N GLU A 168 33.82 18.31 -20.02
CA GLU A 168 32.49 18.74 -19.60
C GLU A 168 31.55 17.59 -19.19
N ALA A 169 31.85 16.34 -19.57
CA ALA A 169 31.06 15.16 -19.20
C ALA A 169 31.52 14.50 -17.91
N VAL A 170 32.83 14.51 -17.64
CA VAL A 170 33.48 13.84 -16.51
C VAL A 170 34.45 14.80 -15.84
N GLY A 171 34.20 15.12 -14.57
CA GLY A 171 35.04 15.97 -13.74
C GLY A 171 36.17 15.22 -13.04
N GLY A 172 36.96 15.96 -12.27
CA GLY A 172 38.16 15.46 -11.57
C GLY A 172 38.00 15.18 -10.08
N LEU A 173 36.78 15.01 -9.55
CA LEU A 173 36.56 14.62 -8.17
C LEU A 173 36.80 13.11 -7.98
N ASP A 174 37.68 12.76 -7.05
CA ASP A 174 38.10 11.38 -6.74
C ASP A 174 38.32 10.56 -8.04
N PRO A 175 39.29 10.96 -8.87
CA PRO A 175 39.48 10.39 -10.18
C PRO A 175 40.04 8.97 -10.09
N GLU A 176 39.46 8.07 -10.87
CA GLU A 176 40.01 6.73 -11.10
C GLU A 176 40.76 6.73 -12.43
N GLU A 177 41.77 5.86 -12.55
CA GLU A 177 42.48 5.70 -13.81
C GLU A 177 41.52 5.11 -14.86
N GLU A 178 41.22 5.91 -15.89
CA GLU A 178 40.27 5.56 -16.94
C GLU A 178 40.73 4.30 -17.68
N ASN A 179 39.91 3.26 -17.63
CA ASN A 179 40.14 2.03 -18.38
C ASN A 179 39.46 2.08 -19.76
N GLU A 180 39.68 1.08 -20.61
CA GLU A 180 39.09 1.08 -21.97
C GLU A 180 37.55 1.16 -21.94
N ALA A 181 36.90 0.45 -21.02
CA ALA A 181 35.45 0.56 -20.82
C ALA A 181 35.02 1.96 -20.37
N GLY A 182 35.87 2.63 -19.58
CA GLY A 182 35.72 3.99 -19.10
C GLY A 182 35.74 4.98 -20.24
N ALA A 183 36.75 4.89 -21.12
CA ALA A 183 36.86 5.72 -22.32
C ALA A 183 35.65 5.59 -23.25
N LEU A 184 35.09 4.37 -23.39
CA LEU A 184 33.88 4.13 -24.17
C LEU A 184 32.63 4.77 -23.53
N PHE A 185 32.47 4.62 -22.20
CA PHE A 185 31.41 5.27 -21.45
C PHE A 185 31.52 6.81 -21.51
N HIS A 186 32.71 7.35 -21.33
CA HIS A 186 33.01 8.77 -21.45
C HIS A 186 32.67 9.30 -22.85
N THR A 187 33.06 8.57 -23.90
CA THR A 187 32.68 8.89 -25.29
C THR A 187 31.16 8.89 -25.48
N PHE A 188 30.44 7.95 -24.88
CA PHE A 188 28.98 7.93 -24.89
C PHE A 188 28.39 9.19 -24.24
N LEU A 189 28.90 9.63 -23.09
CA LEU A 189 28.44 10.86 -22.42
C LEU A 189 28.62 12.09 -23.31
N LEU A 190 29.81 12.26 -23.90
CA LEU A 190 30.09 13.37 -24.81
C LEU A 190 29.18 13.35 -26.05
N ARG A 191 29.02 12.19 -26.69
CA ARG A 191 28.14 12.04 -27.88
C ARG A 191 26.67 12.33 -27.59
N THR A 192 26.23 12.12 -26.35
CA THR A 192 24.84 12.31 -25.95
C THR A 192 24.59 13.63 -25.21
N GLY A 193 25.63 14.45 -25.01
CA GLY A 193 25.54 15.73 -24.30
C GLY A 193 25.20 15.56 -22.82
N LEU A 194 25.66 14.48 -22.20
CA LEU A 194 25.46 14.19 -20.78
C LEU A 194 26.70 14.53 -19.96
N MET A 195 26.49 14.80 -18.68
CA MET A 195 27.52 14.90 -17.65
C MET A 195 27.16 14.04 -16.44
N ALA A 196 28.17 13.58 -15.71
CA ALA A 196 28.02 12.81 -14.48
C ALA A 196 28.34 13.69 -13.25
N PRO A 197 27.34 14.30 -12.59
CA PRO A 197 27.59 15.26 -11.50
C PRO A 197 28.40 14.69 -10.34
N SER A 198 28.36 13.37 -10.12
CA SER A 198 29.15 12.69 -9.09
C SER A 198 30.67 12.79 -9.28
N THR A 199 31.12 13.25 -10.45
CA THR A 199 32.55 13.42 -10.79
C THR A 199 33.03 14.87 -10.64
N PHE A 200 32.17 15.82 -10.26
CA PHE A 200 32.50 17.24 -10.17
C PHE A 200 32.45 17.73 -8.71
N PRO A 201 33.51 18.38 -8.19
CA PRO A 201 33.56 18.86 -6.81
C PRO A 201 32.51 19.93 -6.48
N GLU A 202 32.05 20.67 -7.49
CA GLU A 202 31.01 21.70 -7.35
C GLU A 202 29.60 21.13 -7.16
N TYR A 203 29.35 19.89 -7.57
CA TYR A 203 28.02 19.27 -7.49
C TYR A 203 27.95 18.14 -6.46
N HIS A 204 29.06 17.43 -6.22
CA HIS A 204 29.05 16.23 -5.41
C HIS A 204 29.54 16.46 -3.99
N THR A 205 28.89 15.81 -3.02
CA THR A 205 29.25 15.88 -1.61
C THR A 205 29.31 14.50 -0.98
N GLY A 206 30.22 14.31 -0.03
CA GLY A 206 30.41 13.04 0.67
C GLY A 206 31.39 12.11 -0.04
N GLN A 207 31.23 10.80 0.19
CA GLN A 207 32.04 9.79 -0.49
C GLN A 207 31.64 9.65 -1.96
N SER A 208 32.58 9.14 -2.77
CA SER A 208 32.41 9.01 -4.21
C SER A 208 32.23 7.58 -4.73
N TRP A 209 32.74 6.57 -4.02
CA TRP A 209 32.65 5.19 -4.47
C TRP A 209 31.22 4.66 -4.28
N THR A 210 30.77 3.83 -5.21
CA THR A 210 29.41 3.26 -5.23
C THR A 210 29.43 1.75 -5.10
N TRP A 211 30.58 1.12 -5.32
CA TRP A 211 30.76 -0.31 -5.26
C TRP A 211 31.83 -0.69 -4.24
N VAL A 212 31.65 -1.83 -3.56
CA VAL A 212 32.60 -2.44 -2.63
C VAL A 212 32.76 -3.91 -2.96
N SER A 213 34.00 -4.40 -2.95
CA SER A 213 34.28 -5.79 -3.25
C SER A 213 33.74 -6.76 -2.20
N ALA A 214 32.96 -7.73 -2.69
CA ALA A 214 32.47 -8.86 -1.91
C ALA A 214 33.56 -9.83 -1.40
N ARG A 215 34.82 -9.66 -1.87
CA ARG A 215 35.96 -10.53 -1.50
C ARG A 215 36.68 -10.08 -0.22
N GLY A 216 36.32 -8.91 0.33
CA GLY A 216 36.93 -8.38 1.56
C GLY A 216 38.35 -7.84 1.39
N ASP A 217 38.74 -7.48 0.16
CA ASP A 217 40.02 -6.86 -0.20
C ASP A 217 39.98 -5.32 -0.15
N ASP A 218 38.98 -4.74 0.53
CA ASP A 218 38.75 -3.29 0.68
C ASP A 218 38.69 -2.48 -0.63
N ALA A 219 38.61 -3.14 -1.80
CA ALA A 219 38.50 -2.46 -3.08
C ALA A 219 37.15 -1.74 -3.20
N ARG A 220 37.19 -0.46 -3.61
CA ARG A 220 36.02 0.41 -3.77
C ARG A 220 36.16 1.22 -5.06
N TYR A 221 35.09 1.29 -5.83
CA TYR A 221 35.06 2.00 -7.12
C TYR A 221 33.76 2.76 -7.31
N ARG A 222 33.77 3.80 -8.13
CA ARG A 222 32.60 4.55 -8.60
C ARG A 222 32.14 3.95 -9.93
N LEU A 223 31.22 3.00 -9.86
CA LEU A 223 30.68 2.31 -11.04
C LEU A 223 29.28 2.78 -11.42
N ASP A 224 28.56 3.41 -10.49
CA ASP A 224 27.17 3.83 -10.68
C ASP A 224 27.11 5.35 -10.89
N PHE A 225 26.24 5.79 -11.81
CA PHE A 225 26.12 7.20 -12.19
C PHE A 225 24.66 7.59 -12.42
N VAL A 226 24.31 8.80 -11.98
CA VAL A 226 23.16 9.53 -12.54
C VAL A 226 23.73 10.59 -13.46
N CYS A 227 23.44 10.52 -14.75
CA CYS A 227 23.90 11.47 -15.75
C CYS A 227 22.75 12.37 -16.18
N ILE A 228 23.03 13.66 -16.29
CA ILE A 228 22.06 14.71 -16.66
C ILE A 228 22.58 15.49 -17.87
N PRO A 229 21.73 16.24 -18.60
CA PRO A 229 22.18 17.06 -19.71
C PRO A 229 23.24 18.07 -19.28
N GLN A 230 24.29 18.25 -20.09
CA GLN A 230 25.30 19.29 -19.86
C GLN A 230 24.71 20.70 -19.85
N SER A 231 23.61 20.91 -20.58
CA SER A 231 22.85 22.16 -20.57
C SER A 231 22.26 22.51 -19.20
N TRP A 232 22.31 21.58 -18.23
CA TRP A 232 21.84 21.80 -16.86
C TRP A 232 22.97 22.25 -15.92
N ALA A 233 24.22 22.32 -16.37
CA ALA A 233 25.37 22.68 -15.53
C ALA A 233 25.20 24.01 -14.77
N ASP A 234 24.52 25.00 -15.38
CA ASP A 234 24.25 26.31 -14.75
C ASP A 234 23.08 26.29 -13.76
N PHE A 235 22.38 25.16 -13.61
CA PHE A 235 21.29 25.01 -12.65
C PHE A 235 21.79 24.57 -11.28
N ASN A 236 20.89 24.59 -10.29
CA ASN A 236 21.23 24.11 -8.96
C ASN A 236 21.20 22.58 -8.95
N ILE A 237 22.38 21.99 -9.14
CA ILE A 237 22.62 20.55 -9.14
C ILE A 237 23.26 20.14 -7.80
N SER A 238 22.88 18.98 -7.28
CA SER A 238 23.55 18.35 -6.16
C SER A 238 23.61 16.84 -6.36
N SER A 239 24.69 16.20 -5.92
CA SER A 239 24.89 14.76 -5.98
C SER A 239 25.55 14.23 -4.72
N ARG A 240 25.28 12.98 -4.38
CA ARG A 240 25.94 12.23 -3.31
C ARG A 240 25.74 10.73 -3.51
N VAL A 241 26.62 9.93 -2.91
CA VAL A 241 26.33 8.52 -2.65
C VAL A 241 25.42 8.42 -1.43
N TRP A 242 24.33 7.65 -1.52
CA TRP A 242 23.36 7.51 -0.45
C TRP A 242 23.74 6.37 0.49
N THR A 243 24.68 6.65 1.38
CA THR A 243 25.30 5.67 2.30
C THR A 243 24.34 5.11 3.35
N GLU A 244 23.27 5.82 3.71
CA GLU A 244 22.28 5.36 4.70
C GLU A 244 21.14 4.54 4.07
N PHE A 245 21.26 4.18 2.79
CA PHE A 245 20.22 3.46 2.08
C PHE A 245 20.24 1.96 2.40
N GLU A 246 19.11 1.43 2.87
CA GLU A 246 18.96 0.00 3.16
C GLU A 246 18.47 -0.76 1.92
N ALA A 247 19.36 -1.52 1.27
CA ALA A 247 19.05 -2.32 0.10
C ALA A 247 18.54 -3.74 0.45
N LEU A 248 18.46 -4.11 1.73
CA LEU A 248 18.21 -5.46 2.24
C LEU A 248 19.11 -6.48 1.55
N GLN A 249 20.41 -6.18 1.49
CA GLN A 249 21.43 -7.10 0.98
C GLN A 249 22.21 -7.68 2.16
N ALA A 250 22.60 -8.96 2.05
CA ALA A 250 23.37 -9.63 3.09
C ALA A 250 24.80 -9.07 3.25
N ARG A 251 25.29 -8.37 2.23
CA ARG A 251 26.61 -7.75 2.16
C ARG A 251 26.48 -6.41 1.46
N ASP A 252 27.36 -5.49 1.83
CA ASP A 252 27.54 -4.25 1.09
C ASP A 252 28.20 -4.58 -0.26
N ASP A 253 27.58 -4.14 -1.33
CA ASP A 253 28.06 -4.35 -2.70
C ASP A 253 27.90 -3.05 -3.48
N HIS A 254 26.66 -2.61 -3.75
CA HIS A 254 26.38 -1.33 -4.40
C HIS A 254 25.61 -0.36 -3.49
N TYR A 255 25.96 0.92 -3.58
CA TYR A 255 25.31 2.04 -2.93
C TYR A 255 24.64 2.92 -4.00
N PRO A 256 23.43 3.44 -3.73
CA PRO A 256 22.76 4.29 -4.71
C PRO A 256 23.49 5.61 -4.91
N VAL A 257 23.57 6.06 -6.17
CA VAL A 257 23.91 7.45 -6.47
C VAL A 257 22.63 8.25 -6.54
N TRP A 258 22.58 9.32 -5.76
CA TRP A 258 21.51 10.29 -5.77
C TRP A 258 21.96 11.56 -6.48
N ALA A 259 21.06 12.13 -7.29
CA ALA A 259 21.23 13.47 -7.83
C ALA A 259 19.93 14.27 -7.69
N GLN A 260 20.08 15.57 -7.50
CA GLN A 260 19.02 16.55 -7.53
C GLN A 260 19.33 17.60 -8.59
N ALA A 261 18.33 17.98 -9.38
CA ALA A 261 18.40 19.11 -10.29
C ALA A 261 17.21 20.03 -10.04
N VAL A 262 17.48 21.29 -9.69
CA VAL A 262 16.47 22.35 -9.52
C VAL A 262 16.65 23.39 -10.60
N PHE A 263 15.65 23.52 -11.48
CA PHE A 263 15.73 24.40 -12.64
C PHE A 263 14.38 24.98 -13.04
N GLY A 264 14.41 26.15 -13.68
CA GLY A 264 13.23 26.81 -14.23
C GLY A 264 13.24 26.77 -15.75
N ARG A 265 12.09 26.52 -16.39
CA ARG A 265 11.92 26.66 -17.84
C ARG A 265 10.73 27.56 -18.17
N ALA A 266 10.92 28.44 -19.15
CA ALA A 266 9.81 29.09 -19.82
C ALA A 266 9.16 28.07 -20.74
N ALA A 267 7.99 27.57 -20.37
CA ALA A 267 7.24 26.63 -21.20
C ALA A 267 6.41 27.42 -22.23
N PRO A 268 6.71 27.29 -23.54
CA PRO A 268 5.97 27.98 -24.60
C PRO A 268 4.52 27.47 -24.69
N VAL A 269 3.72 28.10 -25.55
CA VAL A 269 2.39 27.56 -25.89
C VAL A 269 2.61 26.19 -26.54
N GLN A 270 2.23 25.13 -25.84
CA GLN A 270 2.12 23.78 -26.42
C GLN A 270 0.64 23.46 -26.59
N GLY A 271 0.26 23.18 -27.83
CA GLY A 271 -0.99 22.50 -28.16
C GLY A 271 -0.77 21.01 -27.96
N PHE A 272 -1.60 20.37 -27.14
CA PHE A 272 -1.68 18.91 -27.11
C PHE A 272 -3.11 18.47 -27.39
N THR A 273 -3.24 17.33 -28.05
CA THR A 273 -4.54 16.71 -28.31
C THR A 273 -4.96 15.89 -27.08
N ASP A 274 -5.94 16.38 -26.33
CA ASP A 274 -6.52 15.65 -25.22
C ASP A 274 -7.63 14.73 -25.74
N SER A 275 -7.56 13.43 -25.41
CA SER A 275 -8.63 12.49 -25.73
C SER A 275 -9.67 12.53 -24.60
N PHE A 276 -10.67 13.39 -24.79
CA PHE A 276 -11.66 13.71 -23.75
C PHE A 276 -12.61 12.53 -23.51
N ASN A 277 -12.31 11.68 -22.53
CA ASN A 277 -13.32 10.84 -21.88
C ASN A 277 -14.01 11.68 -20.80
N ARG A 278 -15.34 11.79 -20.87
CA ARG A 278 -16.24 12.70 -20.09
C ARG A 278 -16.26 12.53 -18.55
N LEU A 279 -15.18 12.07 -17.91
CA LEU A 279 -15.06 11.88 -16.46
C LEU A 279 -13.80 12.56 -15.87
N GLY A 280 -13.63 13.86 -16.13
CA GLY A 280 -13.19 14.84 -15.13
C GLY A 280 -11.88 14.65 -14.34
N LEU A 281 -10.81 14.09 -14.90
CA LEU A 281 -9.43 14.24 -14.37
C LEU A 281 -8.43 14.34 -15.54
N PRO A 282 -7.38 15.18 -15.46
CA PRO A 282 -6.36 15.29 -16.50
C PRO A 282 -5.60 13.96 -16.63
N HIS A 283 -5.67 13.37 -17.82
CA HIS A 283 -5.05 12.09 -18.16
C HIS A 283 -3.68 12.36 -18.80
N TRP A 284 -2.64 11.68 -18.33
CA TRP A 284 -1.29 11.73 -18.89
C TRP A 284 -1.06 10.44 -19.67
N THR A 285 -0.59 10.55 -20.91
CA THR A 285 -0.12 9.44 -21.72
C THR A 285 1.37 9.25 -21.48
N VAL A 286 1.73 8.29 -20.63
CA VAL A 286 2.98 7.57 -20.84
C VAL A 286 2.74 6.74 -22.09
N ASP A 287 3.50 6.96 -23.17
CA ASP A 287 3.38 6.15 -24.39
C ASP A 287 3.93 4.74 -24.15
N VAL A 288 3.12 3.95 -23.44
CA VAL A 288 3.13 2.49 -23.36
C VAL A 288 1.66 2.05 -23.29
N ASP A 289 0.95 2.26 -24.40
CA ASP A 289 -0.36 1.73 -24.81
C ASP A 289 -1.52 1.56 -23.78
N SER A 290 -2.69 2.06 -24.21
CA SER A 290 -3.95 1.98 -23.47
C SER A 290 -4.31 0.54 -23.07
N HIS A 291 -4.90 0.34 -21.89
CA HIS A 291 -5.27 -0.99 -21.38
C HIS A 291 -6.27 -1.77 -22.26
N ARG A 292 -6.91 -1.13 -23.26
CA ARG A 292 -7.70 -1.82 -24.29
C ARG A 292 -6.81 -2.50 -25.33
N ASP A 293 -5.69 -1.87 -25.67
CA ASP A 293 -4.74 -2.37 -26.65
C ASP A 293 -3.92 -3.53 -26.08
N GLN A 294 -3.64 -3.58 -24.77
CA GLN A 294 -2.94 -4.73 -24.17
C GLN A 294 -3.71 -6.06 -24.26
N VAL A 295 -5.06 -6.02 -24.20
CA VAL A 295 -5.90 -7.21 -24.40
C VAL A 295 -5.96 -7.59 -25.88
N TYR A 296 -6.10 -6.60 -26.76
CA TYR A 296 -6.12 -6.81 -28.21
C TYR A 296 -4.77 -7.28 -28.74
N HIS A 297 -3.67 -6.74 -28.22
CA HIS A 297 -2.28 -7.08 -28.50
C HIS A 297 -1.91 -8.44 -27.93
N ARG A 298 -2.43 -8.86 -26.77
CA ARG A 298 -2.25 -10.26 -26.30
C ARG A 298 -2.93 -11.25 -27.26
N ILE A 299 -4.15 -10.93 -27.71
CA ILE A 299 -4.89 -11.75 -28.69
C ILE A 299 -4.21 -11.76 -30.07
N LEU A 300 -3.72 -10.61 -30.54
CA LEU A 300 -2.98 -10.48 -31.80
C LEU A 300 -1.61 -11.15 -31.72
N ARG A 301 -0.87 -10.96 -30.63
CA ARG A 301 0.41 -11.62 -30.38
C ARG A 301 0.26 -13.13 -30.39
N ASP A 302 -0.73 -13.68 -29.70
CA ASP A 302 -0.93 -15.14 -29.66
C ASP A 302 -1.34 -15.69 -31.04
N LYS A 303 -2.02 -14.89 -31.87
CA LYS A 303 -2.35 -15.23 -33.27
C LYS A 303 -1.19 -15.05 -34.25
N LEU A 304 -0.32 -14.06 -34.01
CA LEU A 304 0.81 -13.71 -34.85
C LEU A 304 2.10 -14.43 -34.46
N MET A 305 2.14 -15.13 -33.31
CA MET A 305 3.34 -15.83 -32.83
C MET A 305 3.90 -16.85 -33.83
N ALA A 306 3.04 -17.51 -34.60
CA ALA A 306 3.45 -18.42 -35.66
C ALA A 306 4.16 -17.69 -36.82
N SER A 307 3.70 -16.50 -37.19
CA SER A 307 4.32 -15.65 -38.22
C SER A 307 5.56 -14.90 -37.71
N PHE A 308 5.57 -14.56 -36.41
CA PHE A 308 6.74 -13.97 -35.76
C PHE A 308 7.87 -14.97 -35.57
N ALA A 309 7.63 -16.28 -35.55
CA ALA A 309 8.70 -17.28 -35.50
C ALA A 309 9.57 -17.28 -36.76
N THR A 310 9.05 -16.79 -37.89
CA THR A 310 9.70 -16.86 -39.21
C THR A 310 10.47 -15.59 -39.62
N VAL A 311 10.41 -14.48 -38.86
CA VAL A 311 10.97 -13.17 -39.27
C VAL A 311 11.80 -12.49 -38.16
N ARG A 312 12.33 -13.23 -37.16
CA ARG A 312 12.96 -12.59 -35.97
C ARG A 312 14.35 -12.03 -36.24
N ALA A 313 14.65 -10.89 -35.60
CA ALA A 313 16.01 -10.39 -35.37
C ALA A 313 16.45 -10.69 -33.93
N ASP A 314 17.75 -10.95 -33.74
CA ASP A 314 18.33 -11.63 -32.57
C ASP A 314 18.38 -10.84 -31.24
N LEU A 315 17.88 -9.60 -31.17
CA LEU A 315 18.20 -8.68 -30.07
C LEU A 315 17.06 -8.33 -29.09
N GLN A 316 16.02 -9.17 -28.96
CA GLN A 316 15.03 -9.01 -27.88
C GLN A 316 15.37 -9.89 -26.68
N ALA A 317 16.18 -9.36 -25.75
CA ALA A 317 16.45 -9.99 -24.48
C ALA A 317 15.15 -10.20 -23.68
N GLY A 318 14.89 -11.44 -23.23
CA GLY A 318 13.77 -11.77 -22.32
C GLY A 318 12.75 -12.76 -22.85
N GLN A 319 12.87 -13.20 -24.11
CA GLN A 319 11.90 -14.11 -24.73
C GLN A 319 12.38 -15.56 -24.89
N MET A 320 13.66 -15.85 -24.63
CA MET A 320 14.20 -17.22 -24.72
C MET A 320 14.26 -17.90 -23.34
N PRO A 321 13.64 -19.07 -23.16
CA PRO A 321 13.89 -19.92 -21.99
C PRO A 321 15.38 -20.30 -21.93
N GLY A 322 16.05 -19.97 -20.82
CA GLY A 322 17.45 -20.35 -20.57
C GLY A 322 18.50 -19.25 -20.79
N ILE A 323 18.14 -18.10 -21.38
CA ILE A 323 19.02 -16.93 -21.36
C ILE A 323 18.67 -16.09 -20.13
N GLY A 324 19.58 -16.01 -19.17
CA GLY A 324 19.44 -15.16 -18.00
C GLY A 324 19.44 -13.70 -18.43
N VAL A 325 18.30 -13.02 -18.29
CA VAL A 325 18.23 -11.59 -18.54
C VAL A 325 18.50 -10.86 -17.24
N GLU A 326 19.64 -10.20 -17.18
CA GLU A 326 19.90 -9.14 -16.20
C GLU A 326 18.89 -8.02 -16.44
N SER A 327 17.71 -8.15 -15.82
CA SER A 327 16.57 -7.27 -16.10
C SER A 327 16.78 -5.91 -15.44
N ILE A 328 16.48 -4.84 -16.16
CA ILE A 328 16.53 -3.46 -15.68
C ILE A 328 15.10 -3.00 -15.36
N SER A 329 14.91 -2.27 -14.27
CA SER A 329 13.62 -1.67 -13.90
C SER A 329 13.73 -0.17 -13.72
N LEU A 330 12.75 0.57 -14.23
CA LEU A 330 12.59 1.99 -13.95
C LEU A 330 11.38 2.18 -13.01
N MET A 331 11.57 2.92 -11.92
CA MET A 331 10.49 3.37 -11.05
C MET A 331 10.32 4.88 -11.23
N VAL A 332 9.16 5.33 -11.74
CA VAL A 332 8.82 6.75 -11.83
C VAL A 332 7.66 7.03 -10.88
N ARG A 333 7.82 8.01 -9.98
CA ARG A 333 6.77 8.39 -9.04
C ARG A 333 5.56 8.90 -9.80
N SER A 334 4.36 8.43 -9.45
CA SER A 334 3.16 8.90 -10.13
C SER A 334 2.91 10.37 -9.80
N PHE A 335 2.77 11.22 -10.83
CA PHE A 335 2.40 12.62 -10.65
C PHE A 335 1.03 12.78 -9.96
N GLN A 336 0.18 11.75 -10.01
CA GLN A 336 -1.04 11.67 -9.21
C GLN A 336 -0.76 11.71 -7.70
N VAL A 337 0.39 11.25 -7.21
CA VAL A 337 0.74 11.37 -5.78
C VAL A 337 1.53 12.66 -5.51
N TRP A 338 2.33 13.12 -6.46
CA TRP A 338 3.10 14.36 -6.32
C TRP A 338 2.20 15.59 -6.26
N VAL A 339 1.24 15.70 -7.17
CA VAL A 339 0.20 16.75 -7.14
C VAL A 339 -0.57 16.68 -5.83
N TRP A 340 -0.86 15.51 -5.26
CA TRP A 340 -1.61 15.37 -4.01
C TRP A 340 -0.78 15.65 -2.75
N ALA A 341 0.52 15.36 -2.75
CA ALA A 341 1.42 15.64 -1.64
C ALA A 341 1.76 17.13 -1.54
N GLU A 342 2.06 17.80 -2.67
CA GLU A 342 2.17 19.27 -2.71
C GLU A 342 0.81 19.95 -2.57
N LEU A 343 -0.30 19.35 -3.08
CA LEU A 343 -1.63 19.88 -2.76
C LEU A 343 -1.84 19.88 -1.26
N HIS A 344 -1.43 18.85 -0.50
CA HIS A 344 -1.74 18.79 0.93
C HIS A 344 -1.22 20.00 1.71
N ASP A 345 -0.04 20.50 1.37
CA ASP A 345 0.53 21.71 1.98
C ASP A 345 -0.07 23.00 1.36
N HIS A 346 -0.54 22.95 0.11
CA HIS A 346 -1.28 24.03 -0.55
C HIS A 346 -2.82 23.97 -0.35
N LEU A 347 -3.37 22.98 0.36
CA LEU A 347 -4.82 22.73 0.50
C LEU A 347 -5.51 23.81 1.34
N THR A 348 -4.74 24.64 2.05
CA THR A 348 -5.25 25.88 2.66
C THR A 348 -5.80 26.85 1.61
N ALA A 349 -5.26 26.83 0.38
CA ALA A 349 -5.81 27.56 -0.77
C ALA A 349 -6.90 26.77 -1.52
N ALA A 350 -6.85 25.43 -1.51
CA ALA A 350 -7.87 24.60 -2.17
C ALA A 350 -9.21 24.53 -1.42
N ALA A 351 -9.26 24.93 -0.15
CA ALA A 351 -10.53 25.19 0.54
C ALA A 351 -11.39 26.22 -0.21
N HIS A 352 -10.76 27.22 -0.84
CA HIS A 352 -11.43 28.20 -1.71
C HIS A 352 -11.80 27.65 -3.10
N ILE A 353 -11.05 26.67 -3.63
CA ILE A 353 -11.35 26.03 -4.93
C ILE A 353 -12.44 24.95 -4.80
N ALA A 354 -12.54 24.26 -3.66
CA ALA A 354 -13.65 23.37 -3.35
C ALA A 354 -14.99 24.14 -3.22
N GLU A 355 -14.93 25.39 -2.74
CA GLU A 355 -16.05 26.33 -2.79
C GLU A 355 -16.40 26.75 -4.22
N ALA A 356 -15.40 26.93 -5.09
CA ALA A 356 -15.58 27.39 -6.48
C ALA A 356 -15.99 26.29 -7.48
N THR A 357 -15.69 25.01 -7.22
CA THR A 357 -15.95 23.91 -8.17
C THR A 357 -17.32 23.27 -8.02
N ASN A 358 -18.17 23.73 -7.10
CA ASN A 358 -19.55 23.27 -6.93
C ASN A 358 -19.67 21.74 -6.82
N PHE A 359 -18.64 21.08 -6.25
CA PHE A 359 -18.68 19.65 -5.94
C PHE A 359 -19.61 19.48 -4.75
N LYS A 360 -20.93 19.45 -5.03
CA LYS A 360 -21.96 19.30 -4.01
C LYS A 360 -21.60 18.09 -3.17
N ARG A 361 -21.30 18.35 -1.89
CA ARG A 361 -21.13 17.32 -0.88
C ARG A 361 -22.30 16.36 -1.00
N ASP A 362 -21.99 15.07 -1.06
CA ASP A 362 -23.03 14.05 -1.08
C ASP A 362 -23.59 13.93 0.34
N GLU A 363 -24.71 14.60 0.58
CA GLU A 363 -25.38 14.60 1.88
C GLU A 363 -25.70 13.18 2.38
N LYS A 364 -25.89 12.20 1.49
CA LYS A 364 -26.12 10.81 1.91
C LYS A 364 -24.84 10.20 2.48
N ILE A 365 -23.69 10.41 1.81
CA ILE A 365 -22.39 9.90 2.30
C ILE A 365 -22.01 10.61 3.60
N ASP A 366 -22.18 11.92 3.68
CA ASP A 366 -21.84 12.69 4.87
C ASP A 366 -22.69 12.24 6.07
N ARG A 367 -24.01 12.07 5.87
CA ARG A 367 -24.90 11.52 6.89
C ARG A 367 -24.49 10.11 7.32
N PHE A 368 -24.12 9.25 6.37
CA PHE A 368 -23.67 7.89 6.66
C PHE A 368 -22.37 7.87 7.47
N VAL A 369 -21.42 8.74 7.12
CA VAL A 369 -20.13 8.92 7.82
C VAL A 369 -20.37 9.41 9.25
N GLU A 370 -21.25 10.38 9.46
CA GLU A 370 -21.62 10.89 10.78
C GLU A 370 -22.32 9.81 11.62
N GLU A 371 -23.34 9.14 11.06
CA GLU A 371 -24.12 8.09 11.74
C GLU A 371 -23.24 6.95 12.25
N HIS A 372 -22.24 6.55 11.46
CA HIS A 372 -21.34 5.45 11.81
C HIS A 372 -20.04 5.92 12.47
N SER A 373 -19.82 7.23 12.62
CA SER A 373 -18.59 7.84 13.16
C SER A 373 -17.34 7.40 12.39
N LEU A 374 -17.37 7.53 11.06
CA LEU A 374 -16.27 7.14 10.17
C LEU A 374 -15.23 8.26 10.02
N SER A 375 -13.97 7.88 9.81
CA SER A 375 -12.87 8.80 9.52
C SER A 375 -12.94 9.40 8.11
N GLU A 376 -12.22 10.49 7.87
CA GLU A 376 -12.14 11.13 6.54
C GLU A 376 -11.60 10.18 5.47
N ALA A 377 -10.64 9.31 5.82
CA ALA A 377 -10.13 8.29 4.90
C ALA A 377 -11.22 7.29 4.45
N ALA A 378 -12.15 6.93 5.35
CA ALA A 378 -13.30 6.09 5.02
C ALA A 378 -14.31 6.86 4.17
N ARG A 379 -14.54 8.15 4.47
CA ARG A 379 -15.37 9.04 3.64
C ARG A 379 -14.87 9.11 2.19
N CYS A 380 -13.57 9.31 1.97
CA CYS A 380 -12.98 9.32 0.62
C CYS A 380 -13.28 8.01 -0.14
N ARG A 381 -13.21 6.86 0.53
CA ARG A 381 -13.53 5.57 -0.08
C ARG A 381 -15.02 5.43 -0.40
N LEU A 382 -15.90 5.93 0.44
CA LEU A 382 -17.34 5.93 0.15
C LEU A 382 -17.70 6.80 -1.05
N VAL A 383 -17.00 7.93 -1.24
CA VAL A 383 -17.15 8.76 -2.45
C VAL A 383 -16.71 7.99 -3.69
N GLU A 384 -15.60 7.25 -3.62
CA GLU A 384 -15.13 6.39 -4.70
C GLU A 384 -16.15 5.27 -5.03
N LEU A 385 -16.72 4.62 -4.01
CA LEU A 385 -17.76 3.62 -4.16
C LEU A 385 -18.96 4.17 -4.95
N ARG A 386 -19.48 5.33 -4.53
CA ARG A 386 -20.59 6.01 -5.21
C ARG A 386 -20.30 6.27 -6.67
N VAL A 387 -19.11 6.78 -6.99
CA VAL A 387 -18.75 7.13 -8.37
C VAL A 387 -18.77 5.88 -9.26
N ARG A 388 -18.32 4.73 -8.74
CA ARG A 388 -18.23 3.48 -9.49
C ARG A 388 -19.52 2.65 -9.51
N ARG A 389 -20.35 2.75 -8.47
CA ARG A 389 -21.55 1.93 -8.25
C ARG A 389 -22.75 2.81 -7.90
N LYS A 390 -23.01 3.81 -8.76
CA LYS A 390 -24.05 4.82 -8.51
C LYS A 390 -25.44 4.20 -8.44
N ALA A 391 -25.71 3.15 -9.20
CA ALA A 391 -27.03 2.50 -9.24
C ALA A 391 -27.28 1.67 -7.97
N GLU A 392 -26.24 1.09 -7.40
CA GLU A 392 -26.29 0.20 -6.23
C GLU A 392 -26.00 0.92 -4.90
N GLN A 393 -25.76 2.24 -4.92
CA GLN A 393 -25.26 3.01 -3.78
C GLN A 393 -26.09 2.81 -2.49
N ASP A 394 -27.42 2.86 -2.58
CA ASP A 394 -28.28 2.75 -1.39
C ASP A 394 -28.24 1.33 -0.80
N GLU A 395 -28.16 0.30 -1.66
CA GLU A 395 -28.03 -1.10 -1.24
C GLU A 395 -26.64 -1.39 -0.65
N ASP A 396 -25.59 -0.89 -1.30
CA ASP A 396 -24.20 -0.98 -0.84
C ASP A 396 -24.03 -0.34 0.54
N LEU A 397 -24.59 0.85 0.77
CA LEU A 397 -24.56 1.54 2.06
C LEU A 397 -25.35 0.77 3.13
N GLN A 398 -26.51 0.21 2.78
CA GLN A 398 -27.29 -0.61 3.69
C GLN A 398 -26.53 -1.88 4.12
N LYS A 399 -25.95 -2.62 3.17
CA LYS A 399 -25.12 -3.80 3.45
C LYS A 399 -23.91 -3.42 4.28
N LEU A 400 -23.22 -2.34 3.92
CA LEU A 400 -22.07 -1.86 4.67
C LEU A 400 -22.44 -1.50 6.11
N ALA A 401 -23.57 -0.83 6.35
CA ALA A 401 -24.05 -0.51 7.71
C ALA A 401 -24.17 -1.77 8.58
N GLN A 402 -24.68 -2.88 8.03
CA GLN A 402 -24.78 -4.14 8.75
C GLN A 402 -23.41 -4.67 9.21
N HIS A 403 -22.38 -4.56 8.35
CA HIS A 403 -21.00 -4.89 8.74
C HIS A 403 -20.51 -3.97 9.86
N LEU A 404 -20.74 -2.66 9.73
CA LEU A 404 -20.26 -1.66 10.69
C LEU A 404 -20.89 -1.79 12.09
N CYS A 405 -22.12 -2.32 12.18
CA CYS A 405 -22.81 -2.55 13.46
C CYS A 405 -22.09 -3.57 14.36
N ILE A 406 -21.37 -4.53 13.79
CA ILE A 406 -20.69 -5.60 14.54
C ILE A 406 -19.16 -5.47 14.56
N CYS A 407 -18.63 -4.38 13.99
CA CYS A 407 -17.19 -4.12 13.91
C CYS A 407 -16.70 -3.21 15.04
N ALA A 408 -15.52 -3.54 15.57
CA ALA A 408 -14.85 -2.71 16.56
C ALA A 408 -14.20 -1.46 15.96
N ASP A 409 -13.64 -1.58 14.75
CA ASP A 409 -13.12 -0.45 13.98
C ASP A 409 -13.94 -0.29 12.70
N ARG A 410 -14.91 0.61 12.75
CA ARG A 410 -15.83 0.89 11.65
C ARG A 410 -15.13 1.52 10.45
N SER A 411 -14.15 2.40 10.69
CA SER A 411 -13.41 3.06 9.62
C SER A 411 -12.58 2.09 8.82
N PHE A 412 -11.82 1.24 9.51
CA PHE A 412 -11.00 0.22 8.86
C PHE A 412 -11.85 -0.77 8.06
N THR A 413 -12.97 -1.24 8.64
CA THR A 413 -13.89 -2.14 7.95
C THR A 413 -14.49 -1.50 6.70
N ALA A 414 -14.97 -0.25 6.78
CA ALA A 414 -15.48 0.48 5.64
C ALA A 414 -14.43 0.57 4.52
N ILE A 415 -13.21 1.02 4.84
CA ILE A 415 -12.12 1.14 3.87
C ILE A 415 -11.80 -0.20 3.22
N SER A 416 -11.68 -1.26 4.01
CA SER A 416 -11.31 -2.60 3.54
C SER A 416 -12.35 -3.18 2.59
N LEU A 417 -13.62 -3.18 2.97
CA LEU A 417 -14.69 -3.76 2.16
C LEU A 417 -14.95 -2.95 0.89
N VAL A 418 -15.03 -1.62 1.00
CA VAL A 418 -15.20 -0.74 -0.16
C VAL A 418 -14.07 -0.93 -1.16
N LYS A 419 -12.82 -1.02 -0.69
CA LYS A 419 -11.66 -1.29 -1.55
C LYS A 419 -11.79 -2.60 -2.30
N LYS A 420 -12.29 -3.67 -1.66
CA LYS A 420 -12.47 -4.98 -2.32
C LYS A 420 -13.53 -4.92 -3.41
N VAL A 421 -14.68 -4.29 -3.14
CA VAL A 421 -15.77 -4.10 -4.13
C VAL A 421 -15.28 -3.27 -5.31
N VAL A 422 -14.69 -2.10 -5.04
CA VAL A 422 -14.19 -1.17 -6.05
C VAL A 422 -13.09 -1.77 -6.94
N GLN A 423 -12.28 -2.68 -6.40
CA GLN A 423 -11.23 -3.38 -7.12
C GLN A 423 -11.71 -4.66 -7.83
N GLY A 424 -13.00 -4.99 -7.77
CA GLY A 424 -13.54 -6.22 -8.36
C GLY A 424 -13.01 -7.51 -7.72
N ARG A 425 -12.60 -7.44 -6.44
CA ARG A 425 -12.18 -8.64 -5.68
C ARG A 425 -13.36 -9.39 -5.08
N ILE A 426 -14.46 -8.66 -4.84
CA ILE A 426 -15.77 -9.20 -4.48
C ILE A 426 -16.77 -8.43 -5.32
N ASP A 427 -17.77 -9.11 -5.86
CA ASP A 427 -18.76 -8.49 -6.74
C ASP A 427 -19.75 -7.62 -5.95
N ASP A 428 -19.97 -7.95 -4.67
CA ASP A 428 -20.91 -7.26 -3.79
C ASP A 428 -20.49 -7.40 -2.31
N PHE A 429 -21.05 -6.56 -1.44
CA PHE A 429 -20.90 -6.71 0.01
C PHE A 429 -21.65 -7.97 0.48
N PRO A 430 -21.00 -8.88 1.24
CA PRO A 430 -21.69 -10.05 1.77
C PRO A 430 -22.88 -9.65 2.66
N ASP A 431 -24.03 -10.28 2.45
CA ASP A 431 -25.23 -10.03 3.26
C ASP A 431 -25.02 -10.53 4.71
N MET A 432 -25.19 -9.62 5.67
CA MET A 432 -25.00 -9.89 7.10
C MET A 432 -26.32 -10.17 7.82
N THR A 433 -27.48 -10.06 7.15
CA THR A 433 -28.81 -10.13 7.76
C THR A 433 -29.00 -11.38 8.63
N ARG A 434 -28.68 -12.57 8.08
CA ARG A 434 -28.81 -13.84 8.81
C ARG A 434 -27.77 -13.97 9.93
N ALA A 435 -26.55 -13.49 9.73
CA ALA A 435 -25.51 -13.52 10.74
C ALA A 435 -25.86 -12.60 11.93
N VAL A 436 -26.43 -11.42 11.69
CA VAL A 436 -26.94 -10.53 12.74
C VAL A 436 -28.06 -11.20 13.53
N ALA A 437 -29.00 -11.89 12.86
CA ALA A 437 -30.05 -12.64 13.55
C ALA A 437 -29.50 -13.77 14.44
N ILE A 438 -28.48 -14.51 13.98
CA ILE A 438 -27.77 -15.51 14.80
C ILE A 438 -27.10 -14.84 16.00
N ALA A 439 -26.40 -13.72 15.78
CA ALA A 439 -25.74 -12.98 16.84
C ALA A 439 -26.69 -12.53 17.95
N GLU A 440 -27.85 -11.98 17.60
CA GLU A 440 -28.87 -11.57 18.55
C GLU A 440 -29.51 -12.76 19.26
N ARG A 441 -29.88 -13.81 18.51
CA ARG A 441 -30.50 -15.04 19.04
C ARG A 441 -29.65 -15.69 20.14
N PHE A 442 -28.33 -15.76 19.92
CA PHE A 442 -27.41 -16.42 20.83
C PHE A 442 -26.67 -15.46 21.79
N GLN A 443 -26.99 -14.16 21.75
CA GLN A 443 -26.36 -13.11 22.57
C GLN A 443 -24.83 -13.15 22.50
N LEU A 444 -24.30 -13.21 21.27
CA LEU A 444 -22.88 -13.28 21.02
C LEU A 444 -22.16 -12.03 21.55
N ASP A 445 -20.98 -12.25 22.14
CA ASP A 445 -20.13 -11.15 22.63
C ASP A 445 -19.32 -10.53 21.49
N GLU A 446 -18.70 -9.38 21.76
CA GLU A 446 -17.95 -8.62 20.75
C GLU A 446 -16.83 -9.45 20.08
N ALA A 447 -16.16 -10.32 20.82
CA ALA A 447 -15.07 -11.15 20.27
C ALA A 447 -15.61 -12.19 19.28
N SER A 448 -16.72 -12.83 19.62
CA SER A 448 -17.38 -13.82 18.79
C SER A 448 -18.08 -13.19 17.57
N LEU A 449 -18.61 -11.96 17.69
CA LEU A 449 -19.12 -11.17 16.55
C LEU A 449 -18.05 -10.91 15.49
N ARG A 450 -16.81 -10.59 15.90
CA ARG A 450 -15.69 -10.41 14.96
C ARG A 450 -15.42 -11.70 14.17
N LYS A 451 -15.48 -12.86 14.84
CA LYS A 451 -15.30 -14.16 14.18
C LYS A 451 -16.46 -14.49 13.24
N LEU A 452 -17.70 -14.17 13.61
CA LEU A 452 -18.85 -14.35 12.74
C LEU A 452 -18.70 -13.55 11.44
N ARG A 453 -18.29 -12.28 11.54
CA ARG A 453 -18.00 -11.43 10.38
C ARG A 453 -16.91 -12.02 9.49
N ASP A 454 -15.79 -12.44 10.09
CA ASP A 454 -14.68 -13.01 9.33
C ASP A 454 -15.11 -14.26 8.55
N ILE A 455 -16.03 -15.06 9.11
CA ILE A 455 -16.64 -16.21 8.43
C ILE A 455 -17.49 -15.72 7.24
N VAL A 456 -18.38 -14.76 7.46
CA VAL A 456 -19.26 -14.23 6.40
C VAL A 456 -18.44 -13.67 5.23
N GLU A 457 -17.35 -12.96 5.53
CA GLU A 457 -16.48 -12.35 4.52
C GLU A 457 -15.69 -13.39 3.72
N LYS A 458 -15.22 -14.47 4.36
CA LYS A 458 -14.39 -15.49 3.68
C LYS A 458 -15.18 -16.64 3.06
N ARG A 459 -16.40 -16.87 3.52
CA ARG A 459 -17.31 -17.95 3.08
C ARG A 459 -18.52 -17.36 2.36
N ALA A 460 -18.30 -16.35 1.51
CA ALA A 460 -19.38 -15.67 0.80
C ALA A 460 -20.08 -16.60 -0.20
N GLU A 461 -19.35 -17.51 -0.84
CA GLU A 461 -19.86 -18.44 -1.87
C GLU A 461 -20.81 -19.50 -1.31
N ASP A 462 -20.58 -19.96 -0.07
CA ASP A 462 -21.35 -21.02 0.59
C ASP A 462 -21.99 -20.57 1.91
N LEU A 463 -22.21 -19.25 2.04
CA LEU A 463 -22.63 -18.58 3.26
C LEU A 463 -23.87 -19.18 3.90
N ALA A 464 -24.88 -19.53 3.09
CA ALA A 464 -26.15 -20.06 3.56
C ALA A 464 -25.99 -21.41 4.29
N VAL A 465 -25.09 -22.27 3.80
CA VAL A 465 -24.79 -23.58 4.38
C VAL A 465 -24.01 -23.40 5.68
N VAL A 466 -22.98 -22.56 5.66
CA VAL A 466 -22.13 -22.30 6.82
C VAL A 466 -22.92 -21.69 7.97
N LEU A 467 -23.80 -20.72 7.70
CA LEU A 467 -24.63 -20.09 8.75
C LEU A 467 -25.69 -21.05 9.31
N ALA A 468 -26.26 -21.95 8.50
CA ALA A 468 -27.18 -22.97 8.97
C ALA A 468 -26.48 -23.96 9.91
N HIS A 469 -25.30 -24.44 9.50
CA HIS A 469 -24.50 -25.33 10.32
C HIS A 469 -24.02 -24.65 11.61
N LEU A 470 -23.59 -23.39 11.54
CA LEU A 470 -23.19 -22.63 12.71
C LEU A 470 -24.34 -22.47 13.71
N GLU A 471 -25.56 -22.21 13.23
CA GLU A 471 -26.74 -22.11 14.08
C GLU A 471 -27.04 -23.42 14.84
N GLU A 472 -26.86 -24.57 14.20
CA GLU A 472 -26.95 -25.88 14.86
C GLU A 472 -25.86 -26.07 15.93
N VAL A 473 -24.61 -25.74 15.60
CA VAL A 473 -23.47 -25.80 16.52
C VAL A 473 -23.70 -24.90 17.74
N LEU A 474 -24.20 -23.68 17.55
CA LEU A 474 -24.47 -22.74 18.65
C LEU A 474 -25.68 -23.17 19.48
N ALA A 475 -26.69 -23.80 18.88
CA ALA A 475 -27.81 -24.38 19.63
C ALA A 475 -27.41 -25.58 20.51
N ALA A 476 -26.36 -26.32 20.12
CA ALA A 476 -25.78 -27.40 20.91
C ALA A 476 -24.87 -26.92 22.06
N ALA A 477 -24.42 -25.66 22.01
CA ALA A 477 -23.40 -25.13 22.91
C ALA A 477 -23.95 -24.66 24.28
N TYR A 478 -23.16 -24.84 25.32
CA TYR A 478 -23.42 -24.23 26.64
C TYR A 478 -23.16 -22.72 26.66
N SER A 479 -22.11 -22.29 25.95
CA SER A 479 -21.66 -20.90 25.88
C SER A 479 -21.41 -20.53 24.41
N PRO A 480 -22.45 -20.05 23.69
CA PRO A 480 -22.38 -19.81 22.25
C PRO A 480 -21.18 -18.99 21.79
N SER A 481 -20.86 -17.88 22.46
CA SER A 481 -19.71 -17.03 22.11
C SER A 481 -18.37 -17.77 22.16
N ALA A 482 -18.14 -18.52 23.23
CA ALA A 482 -16.90 -19.29 23.41
C ALA A 482 -16.80 -20.44 22.39
N THR A 483 -17.93 -21.10 22.10
CA THR A 483 -17.98 -22.13 21.07
C THR A 483 -17.71 -21.55 19.69
N LEU A 484 -18.31 -20.41 19.32
CA LEU A 484 -18.02 -19.75 18.05
C LEU A 484 -16.52 -19.46 17.89
N VAL A 485 -15.88 -18.90 18.91
CA VAL A 485 -14.43 -18.62 18.88
C VAL A 485 -13.61 -19.91 18.71
N LYS A 486 -14.03 -21.01 19.34
CA LYS A 486 -13.37 -22.32 19.24
C LYS A 486 -13.51 -22.94 17.84
N VAL A 487 -14.68 -22.85 17.21
CA VAL A 487 -14.97 -23.49 15.92
C VAL A 487 -14.64 -22.62 14.70
N ALA A 488 -14.49 -21.31 14.90
CA ALA A 488 -14.21 -20.38 13.82
C ALA A 488 -12.98 -20.74 12.96
N PRO A 489 -11.84 -21.23 13.49
CA PRO A 489 -10.72 -21.65 12.66
C PRO A 489 -11.08 -22.74 11.63
N THR A 490 -11.87 -23.74 12.03
CA THR A 490 -12.37 -24.81 11.15
C THR A 490 -13.32 -24.25 10.09
N LEU A 491 -14.26 -23.38 10.48
CA LEU A 491 -15.16 -22.74 9.51
C LEU A 491 -14.39 -21.80 8.55
N LEU A 492 -13.30 -21.18 9.00
CA LEU A 492 -12.48 -20.30 8.15
C LEU A 492 -11.53 -21.07 7.23
N SER A 493 -11.25 -22.36 7.50
CA SER A 493 -10.45 -23.22 6.60
C SER A 493 -11.27 -23.84 5.47
N GLY A 494 -12.60 -23.70 5.50
CA GLY A 494 -13.51 -24.29 4.51
C GLY A 494 -14.28 -25.51 5.03
N GLU A 495 -13.93 -26.03 6.20
CA GLU A 495 -14.50 -27.25 6.76
C GLU A 495 -15.76 -26.96 7.59
N LEU A 496 -16.61 -27.97 7.75
CA LEU A 496 -17.75 -28.00 8.67
C LEU A 496 -17.45 -29.03 9.77
N LEU A 497 -18.04 -28.87 10.95
CA LEU A 497 -17.86 -29.84 12.02
C LEU A 497 -18.60 -31.14 11.69
N ALA A 498 -18.01 -32.26 12.05
CA ALA A 498 -18.65 -33.55 11.88
C ALA A 498 -19.84 -33.68 12.86
N PRO A 499 -20.92 -34.40 12.51
CA PRO A 499 -22.07 -34.60 13.40
C PRO A 499 -21.67 -35.15 14.78
N GLU A 500 -20.65 -35.99 14.84
CA GLU A 500 -20.09 -36.54 16.07
C GLU A 500 -19.51 -35.44 16.98
N GLU A 501 -18.85 -34.44 16.41
CA GLU A 501 -18.29 -33.31 17.16
C GLU A 501 -19.41 -32.43 17.75
N ILE A 502 -20.53 -32.27 17.02
CA ILE A 502 -21.72 -31.57 17.53
C ILE A 502 -22.34 -32.34 18.70
N GLU A 503 -22.42 -33.67 18.62
CA GLU A 503 -22.90 -34.50 19.74
C GLU A 503 -21.98 -34.41 20.97
N VAL A 504 -20.66 -34.32 20.77
CA VAL A 504 -19.72 -34.05 21.86
C VAL A 504 -20.01 -32.69 22.51
N LEU A 505 -20.26 -31.63 21.74
CA LEU A 505 -20.64 -30.32 22.29
C LEU A 505 -21.94 -30.38 23.10
N LYS A 506 -22.96 -31.11 22.63
CA LYS A 506 -24.21 -31.33 23.38
C LYS A 506 -23.95 -32.05 24.71
N LEU A 507 -23.08 -33.07 24.70
CA LEU A 507 -22.72 -33.81 25.90
C LEU A 507 -21.95 -32.93 26.90
N GLU A 508 -20.96 -32.18 26.43
CA GLU A 508 -20.21 -31.21 27.25
C GLU A 508 -21.15 -30.17 27.87
N ALA A 509 -22.12 -29.67 27.10
CA ALA A 509 -23.08 -28.69 27.58
C ALA A 509 -23.97 -29.25 28.70
N ARG A 510 -24.46 -30.48 28.56
CA ARG A 510 -25.20 -31.19 29.63
C ARG A 510 -24.35 -31.36 30.89
N GLN A 511 -23.08 -31.72 30.73
CA GLN A 511 -22.16 -31.88 31.86
C GLN A 511 -21.88 -30.55 32.57
N GLN A 512 -21.67 -29.47 31.83
CA GLN A 512 -21.44 -28.13 32.40
C GLN A 512 -22.68 -27.62 33.15
N ALA A 513 -23.87 -27.77 32.56
CA ALA A 513 -25.13 -27.44 33.21
C ALA A 513 -25.31 -28.19 34.54
N ARG A 514 -25.02 -29.51 34.57
CA ARG A 514 -25.06 -30.33 35.79
C ARG A 514 -24.05 -29.84 36.83
N LYS A 515 -22.81 -29.53 36.42
CA LYS A 515 -21.78 -28.97 37.31
C LYS A 515 -22.20 -27.63 37.92
N GLU A 516 -22.82 -26.74 37.15
CA GLU A 516 -23.34 -25.47 37.65
C GLU A 516 -24.52 -25.65 38.60
N GLU A 517 -25.43 -26.57 38.32
CA GLU A 517 -26.55 -26.88 39.21
C GLU A 517 -26.04 -27.38 40.57
N LEU A 518 -25.05 -28.28 40.57
CA LEU A 518 -24.39 -28.76 41.78
C LEU A 518 -23.69 -27.62 42.54
N LYS A 519 -22.97 -26.73 41.83
CA LYS A 519 -22.36 -25.53 42.44
C LYS A 519 -23.42 -24.62 43.06
N ARG A 520 -24.55 -24.39 42.39
CA ARG A 520 -25.67 -23.59 42.92
C ARG A 520 -26.29 -24.23 44.17
N LYS A 521 -26.49 -25.56 44.17
CA LYS A 521 -26.96 -26.32 45.34
C LYS A 521 -25.97 -26.22 46.51
N ALA A 522 -24.67 -26.39 46.26
CA ALA A 522 -23.63 -26.24 47.26
C ALA A 522 -23.56 -24.82 47.84
N GLN A 523 -23.64 -23.79 47.00
CA GLN A 523 -23.69 -22.38 47.46
C GLN A 523 -24.94 -22.09 48.29
N LYS A 524 -26.11 -22.65 47.93
CA LYS A 524 -27.34 -22.53 48.73
C LYS A 524 -27.17 -23.21 50.10
N LYS A 525 -26.56 -24.41 50.16
CA LYS A 525 -26.25 -25.12 51.41
C LYS A 525 -25.30 -24.31 52.30
N GLN A 526 -24.19 -23.82 51.75
CA GLN A 526 -23.24 -22.95 52.50
C GLN A 526 -23.89 -21.66 53.01
N LYS A 527 -24.78 -21.03 52.22
CA LYS A 527 -25.53 -19.84 52.65
C LYS A 527 -26.50 -20.18 53.80
N LYS A 528 -27.14 -21.36 53.80
CA LYS A 528 -28.01 -21.83 54.87
C LYS A 528 -27.23 -22.09 56.17
N GLU A 529 -26.12 -22.82 56.09
CA GLU A 529 -25.24 -23.10 57.23
C GLU A 529 -24.66 -21.81 57.85
N LYS A 530 -24.24 -20.83 57.01
CA LYS A 530 -23.78 -19.52 57.50
C LYS A 530 -24.89 -18.73 58.22
N LYS A 531 -26.15 -18.84 57.78
CA LYS A 531 -27.29 -18.21 58.46
C LYS A 531 -27.57 -18.88 59.81
N GLU A 532 -27.52 -20.22 59.88
CA GLU A 532 -27.72 -20.98 61.13
C GLU A 532 -26.62 -20.70 62.16
N LYS A 533 -25.35 -20.68 61.75
CA LYS A 533 -24.22 -20.31 62.65
C LYS A 533 -24.36 -18.89 63.20
N LYS A 534 -24.82 -17.93 62.38
CA LYS A 534 -25.10 -16.55 62.83
C LYS A 534 -26.27 -16.48 63.82
N ALA A 535 -27.30 -17.30 63.65
CA ALA A 535 -28.41 -17.38 64.58
C ALA A 535 -27.97 -17.96 65.94
N LYS A 536 -27.14 -19.01 65.94
CA LYS A 536 -26.57 -19.59 67.17
C LYS A 536 -25.63 -18.62 67.92
N LYS A 537 -24.80 -17.85 67.21
CA LYS A 537 -23.91 -16.85 67.82
C LYS A 537 -24.67 -15.67 68.46
N LYS A 538 -25.83 -15.29 67.91
CA LYS A 538 -26.70 -14.26 68.53
C LYS A 538 -27.38 -14.74 69.82
N LYS A 539 -27.65 -16.04 69.97
CA LYS A 539 -28.26 -16.60 71.19
C LYS A 539 -27.27 -16.83 72.34
N SER A 540 -25.97 -16.88 72.04
CA SER A 540 -24.90 -17.07 73.05
C SER A 540 -24.28 -15.76 73.55
N SER A 541 -24.62 -14.60 72.96
CA SER A 541 -24.10 -13.28 73.37
C SER A 541 -25.12 -12.43 74.14
N SER A 542 -26.17 -13.03 74.70
CA SER A 542 -27.20 -12.35 75.51
C SER A 542 -27.16 -12.75 76.98
N GLY A 543 -26.01 -13.21 77.48
CA GLY A 543 -25.80 -13.61 78.87
C GLY A 543 -24.43 -13.15 79.37
N SER A 544 -24.31 -11.85 79.67
CA SER A 544 -23.39 -11.24 80.64
C SER A 544 -23.30 -9.74 80.37
N GLU A 545 -24.04 -8.95 81.15
CA GLU A 545 -23.68 -7.59 81.53
C GLU A 545 -24.60 -7.18 82.69
N SER A 546 -24.10 -7.42 83.90
CA SER A 546 -24.52 -6.77 85.14
C SER A 546 -23.38 -5.83 85.57
N SER A 547 -23.72 -4.55 85.77
CA SER A 547 -23.17 -3.58 86.73
C SER A 547 -21.64 -3.42 86.83
N ASP A 548 -21.06 -2.26 86.44
CA ASP A 548 -21.00 -1.06 87.30
C ASP A 548 -20.07 0.08 86.78
N SER A 549 -20.48 1.29 87.15
CA SER A 549 -19.67 2.49 87.49
C SER A 549 -18.95 3.35 86.40
N SER A 550 -19.52 4.55 86.23
CA SER A 550 -18.91 5.90 86.18
C SER A 550 -17.47 6.13 85.70
N GLY A 551 -17.31 7.08 84.77
CA GLY A 551 -16.04 7.82 84.63
C GLY A 551 -15.81 8.46 83.26
N SER A 552 -16.28 9.69 83.08
CA SER A 552 -15.67 10.82 82.34
C SER A 552 -14.82 10.59 81.07
N SER A 553 -15.22 11.33 80.03
CA SER A 553 -14.39 12.14 79.11
C SER A 553 -14.07 11.61 77.70
N SER A 554 -14.47 12.46 76.75
CA SER A 554 -13.78 12.83 75.51
C SER A 554 -13.81 11.90 74.28
N SER A 555 -14.50 12.43 73.25
CA SER A 555 -14.13 12.41 71.83
C SER A 555 -14.33 11.12 71.00
N SER A 556 -14.82 11.34 69.76
CA SER A 556 -14.76 10.45 68.58
C SER A 556 -16.01 9.65 68.10
N SER A 557 -17.22 10.22 68.13
CA SER A 557 -18.42 9.59 67.52
C SER A 557 -18.86 10.14 66.14
N SER A 558 -17.98 10.82 65.38
CA SER A 558 -18.33 11.46 64.10
C SER A 558 -18.07 10.61 62.83
N LYS A 559 -17.43 9.43 62.90
CA LYS A 559 -17.07 8.63 61.70
C LYS A 559 -18.10 7.57 61.25
N LYS A 560 -18.98 7.07 62.13
CA LYS A 560 -19.94 5.99 61.76
C LYS A 560 -21.24 6.50 61.11
N LYS A 561 -21.76 7.67 61.52
CA LYS A 561 -22.93 8.30 60.86
C LYS A 561 -22.60 8.87 59.47
N ARG A 562 -21.34 9.26 59.21
CA ARG A 562 -20.90 9.81 57.91
C ARG A 562 -20.81 8.72 56.82
N LYS A 563 -20.29 7.52 57.13
CA LYS A 563 -20.25 6.39 56.17
C LYS A 563 -21.64 5.86 55.77
N GLN A 564 -22.64 5.98 56.64
CA GLN A 564 -24.01 5.53 56.33
C GLN A 564 -24.80 6.55 55.51
N LYS A 565 -24.59 7.86 55.73
CA LYS A 565 -25.11 8.93 54.85
C LYS A 565 -24.47 8.91 53.46
N GLU A 566 -23.17 8.65 53.36
CA GLU A 566 -22.45 8.61 52.07
C GLU A 566 -22.85 7.42 51.18
N LYS A 567 -23.15 6.25 51.78
CA LYS A 567 -23.69 5.09 51.04
C LYS A 567 -25.13 5.31 50.56
N LYS A 568 -25.97 6.05 51.29
CA LYS A 568 -27.32 6.41 50.84
C LYS A 568 -27.28 7.45 49.70
N ALA A 569 -26.38 8.44 49.77
CA ALA A 569 -26.18 9.44 48.71
C ALA A 569 -25.63 8.82 47.41
N LYS A 570 -24.67 7.88 47.49
CA LYS A 570 -24.16 7.14 46.31
C LYS A 570 -25.23 6.25 45.67
N LYS A 571 -26.17 5.70 46.44
CA LYS A 571 -27.30 4.91 45.90
C LYS A 571 -28.37 5.78 45.22
N ALA A 572 -28.62 6.99 45.73
CA ALA A 572 -29.52 7.95 45.10
C ALA A 572 -28.95 8.48 43.76
N LYS A 573 -27.67 8.90 43.71
CA LYS A 573 -27.01 9.33 42.46
C LYS A 573 -26.94 8.23 41.40
N LYS A 574 -26.87 6.95 41.78
CA LYS A 574 -26.86 5.81 40.84
C LYS A 574 -28.26 5.49 40.28
N LYS A 575 -29.33 5.80 41.01
CA LYS A 575 -30.72 5.70 40.52
C LYS A 575 -31.04 6.84 39.54
N ASP A 576 -30.56 8.04 39.81
CA ASP A 576 -30.78 9.22 38.97
C ASP A 576 -29.96 9.20 37.65
N LYS A 577 -28.75 8.62 37.68
CA LYS A 577 -28.00 8.34 36.45
C LYS A 577 -28.63 7.23 35.59
N LYS A 578 -29.42 6.33 36.18
CA LYS A 578 -30.12 5.27 35.45
C LYS A 578 -31.39 5.82 34.78
N SER A 579 -32.17 6.65 35.48
CA SER A 579 -33.35 7.31 34.89
C SER A 579 -33.01 8.32 33.79
N LYS A 580 -31.86 9.02 33.89
CA LYS A 580 -31.38 9.91 32.82
C LYS A 580 -30.78 9.16 31.62
N LYS A 581 -30.33 7.91 31.78
CA LYS A 581 -29.83 7.09 30.67
C LYS A 581 -30.98 6.48 29.87
N ASP A 582 -32.06 6.08 30.55
CA ASP A 582 -33.28 5.54 29.92
C ASP A 582 -34.14 6.63 29.23
N LYS A 583 -33.95 7.92 29.58
CA LYS A 583 -34.57 9.07 28.88
C LYS A 583 -33.76 9.63 27.71
N LYS A 584 -32.53 9.14 27.48
CA LYS A 584 -31.67 9.55 26.35
C LYS A 584 -31.60 8.51 25.23
N SER A 585 -32.38 7.43 25.36
CA SER A 585 -32.55 6.35 24.38
C SER A 585 -34.02 6.20 23.90
N LYS A 586 -34.80 7.26 24.07
CA LYS A 586 -36.03 7.59 23.35
C LYS A 586 -35.83 9.01 22.82
#